data_AF-A0A8T2PXC8-F1
#
_entry.id   AF-A0A8T2PXC8-F1
#
_cell.length_a   1.000
_cell.length_b   1.000
_cell.length_c   1.000
_cell.angle_alpha   90.00
_cell.angle_beta   90.00
_cell.angle_gamma   90.00
#
_symmetry.space_group_name_H-M   'P 1'
#
loop_
_entity.id
_entity.type
_entity.pdbx_description
1 polymer ?
#
loop_
_entity_poly.entity_id
_entity_poly.type
_entity_poly.pdbx_seq_one_letter_code
_entity_poly.pdbx_strand_id
1 'polypeptide(L)'
;MVGLLGCLDQMGKDNLLDSTLYLCGVSGSTWCMSALYEDPDWSSKLRSAMTKVIERITETPFDLTAVIKRLAEAIKDENYSLTDFWAATVVYENVKMIDQSHLSDTKVDPINPYPIYTVNDQGLKKKGHK
;
A
#
# COMPACT_ATOMS: atom_id res chain seq x y z
N MET A 1 8.39 2.07 3.22
CA MET A 1 8.24 1.19 2.06
C MET A 1 9.47 0.29 1.86
N VAL A 2 10.59 0.80 1.33
CA VAL A 2 11.80 0.00 1.02
C VAL A 2 12.35 -0.78 2.23
N GLY A 3 12.32 -0.18 3.43
CA GLY A 3 12.73 -0.88 4.65
C GLY A 3 11.92 -2.14 4.95
N LEU A 4 10.58 -2.09 4.81
CA LEU A 4 9.73 -3.27 4.99
C LEU A 4 10.04 -4.34 3.93
N LEU A 5 10.26 -3.91 2.68
CA LEU A 5 10.63 -4.81 1.58
C LEU A 5 11.91 -5.59 1.91
N GLY A 6 12.92 -4.92 2.45
CA GLY A 6 14.16 -5.56 2.90
C GLY A 6 13.97 -6.48 4.12
N CYS A 7 13.11 -6.11 5.07
CA CYS A 7 12.77 -7.00 6.18
C CYS A 7 12.09 -8.28 5.69
N LEU A 8 11.13 -8.17 4.76
CA LEU A 8 10.45 -9.33 4.18
C LEU A 8 11.43 -10.23 3.42
N ASP A 9 12.37 -9.67 2.65
CA ASP A 9 13.43 -10.42 1.96
C ASP A 9 14.24 -11.28 2.93
N GLN A 10 14.67 -10.69 4.05
CA GLN A 10 15.42 -11.42 5.06
C GLN A 10 14.56 -12.50 5.74
N MET A 11 13.31 -12.19 6.07
CA MET A 11 12.38 -13.18 6.63
C MET A 11 12.13 -14.36 5.67
N GLY A 12 12.05 -14.09 4.36
CA GLY A 12 11.93 -15.14 3.34
C GLY A 12 13.17 -16.02 3.28
N LYS A 13 14.38 -15.43 3.33
CA LYS A 13 15.65 -16.17 3.36
C LYS A 13 15.80 -17.06 4.59
N ASP A 14 15.29 -16.60 5.73
CA ASP A 14 15.35 -17.31 7.01
C ASP A 14 14.18 -18.29 7.21
N ASN A 15 13.30 -18.47 6.21
CA ASN A 15 12.06 -19.27 6.27
C ASN A 15 11.11 -18.87 7.41
N LEU A 16 11.16 -17.60 7.83
CA LEU A 16 10.29 -17.05 8.87
C LEU A 16 8.97 -16.53 8.30
N LEU A 17 8.93 -16.20 7.01
CA LEU A 17 7.74 -15.66 6.36
C LEU A 17 6.58 -16.66 6.37
N ASP A 18 6.85 -17.95 6.14
CA ASP A 18 5.84 -19.01 6.14
C ASP A 18 5.19 -19.23 7.51
N SER A 19 5.82 -18.76 8.59
CA SER A 19 5.27 -18.81 9.95
C SER A 19 4.45 -17.57 10.32
N THR A 20 4.36 -16.59 9.41
CA THR A 20 3.72 -15.30 9.69
C THR A 20 2.25 -15.33 9.29
N LEU A 21 1.36 -15.23 10.27
CA LEU A 21 -0.09 -15.23 10.03
C LEU A 21 -0.64 -13.83 9.68
N TYR A 22 -0.01 -12.78 10.18
CA TYR A 22 -0.48 -11.40 10.03
C TYR A 22 0.67 -10.48 9.63
N LEU A 23 0.40 -9.61 8.67
CA LEU A 23 1.30 -8.52 8.31
C LEU A 23 0.59 -7.19 8.59
N CYS A 24 1.03 -6.49 9.63
CA CYS A 24 0.44 -5.24 10.06
C CYS A 24 1.24 -4.04 9.53
N GLY A 25 0.55 -2.98 9.12
CA GLY A 25 1.19 -1.77 8.61
C GLY A 25 0.54 -0.45 9.01
N VAL A 26 1.39 0.57 9.10
CA VAL A 26 1.07 1.98 9.32
C VAL A 26 1.89 2.84 8.37
N SER A 27 1.32 3.97 7.93
CA SER A 27 2.08 4.97 7.15
C SER A 27 2.80 4.33 5.94
N GLY A 28 4.06 4.68 5.67
CA GLY A 28 4.79 4.18 4.51
C GLY A 28 5.03 2.66 4.46
N SER A 29 4.70 1.88 5.49
CA SER A 29 4.74 0.41 5.41
C SER A 29 3.49 -0.13 4.68
N THR A 30 2.36 0.57 4.74
CA THR A 30 1.14 0.21 4.01
C THR A 30 1.34 0.28 2.50
N TRP A 31 2.19 1.20 2.01
CA TRP A 31 2.52 1.30 0.58
C TRP A 31 3.27 0.09 0.06
N CYS A 32 4.14 -0.51 0.89
CA CYS A 32 4.84 -1.74 0.54
C CYS A 32 3.88 -2.92 0.55
N MET A 33 2.96 -2.96 1.52
CA MET A 33 1.93 -3.99 1.59
C MET A 33 0.98 -3.88 0.39
N SER A 34 0.41 -2.71 0.09
CA SER A 34 -0.46 -2.54 -1.09
C SER A 34 0.25 -2.93 -2.38
N ALA A 35 1.52 -2.56 -2.52
CA ALA A 35 2.36 -2.92 -3.66
C ALA A 35 2.59 -4.43 -3.84
N LEU A 36 2.71 -5.19 -2.75
CA LEU A 36 2.94 -6.64 -2.79
C LEU A 36 1.64 -7.43 -2.99
N TYR A 37 0.55 -6.97 -2.36
CA TYR A 37 -0.74 -7.68 -2.37
C TYR A 37 -1.51 -7.52 -3.69
N GLU A 38 -0.99 -6.77 -4.65
CA GLU A 38 -1.42 -6.87 -6.06
C GLU A 38 -1.12 -8.25 -6.65
N ASP A 39 -0.08 -8.95 -6.16
CA ASP A 39 0.28 -10.29 -6.59
C ASP A 39 -0.31 -11.31 -5.60
N PRO A 40 -1.33 -12.10 -5.97
CA PRO A 40 -2.12 -12.93 -5.05
C PRO A 40 -1.32 -13.96 -4.26
N ASP A 41 -0.15 -14.38 -4.75
CA ASP A 41 0.72 -15.40 -4.17
C ASP A 41 2.14 -14.86 -3.90
N TRP A 42 2.27 -13.54 -3.66
CA TRP A 42 3.57 -12.86 -3.53
C TRP A 42 4.55 -13.51 -2.55
N SER A 43 4.07 -14.04 -1.43
CA SER A 43 4.93 -14.63 -0.39
C SER A 43 5.69 -15.86 -0.90
N SER A 44 5.05 -16.68 -1.74
CA SER A 44 5.66 -17.88 -2.36
C SER A 44 6.75 -17.55 -3.38
N LYS A 45 6.70 -16.35 -3.96
CA LYS A 45 7.62 -15.87 -5.00
C LYS A 45 8.19 -14.50 -4.65
N LEU A 46 8.52 -14.32 -3.38
CA LEU A 46 8.88 -13.03 -2.78
C LEU A 46 9.87 -12.23 -3.62
N ARG A 47 10.97 -12.86 -4.04
CA ARG A 47 12.01 -12.17 -4.81
C ARG A 47 11.49 -11.61 -6.14
N SER A 48 10.62 -12.35 -6.83
CA SER A 48 9.98 -11.87 -8.07
C SER A 48 9.03 -10.72 -7.79
N ALA A 49 8.19 -10.84 -6.75
CA ALA A 49 7.28 -9.77 -6.34
C ALA A 49 8.04 -8.49 -5.96
N MET A 50 9.12 -8.62 -5.18
CA MET A 50 10.01 -7.51 -4.84
C MET A 50 10.64 -6.86 -6.06
N THR A 51 11.17 -7.65 -6.99
CA THR A 51 11.75 -7.12 -8.24
C THR A 51 10.73 -6.29 -9.01
N LYS A 52 9.49 -6.79 -9.19
CA LYS A 52 8.42 -6.01 -9.85
C LYS A 52 8.14 -4.68 -9.14
N VAL A 53 8.09 -4.70 -7.80
CA VAL A 53 7.86 -3.48 -7.01
C VAL A 53 9.02 -2.50 -7.19
N ILE A 54 10.27 -2.98 -7.16
CA ILE A 54 11.48 -2.15 -7.35
C ILE A 54 11.51 -1.57 -8.76
N GLU A 55 11.36 -2.40 -9.78
CA GLU A 55 11.32 -1.98 -11.19
C GLU A 55 10.24 -0.91 -11.39
N ARG A 56 9.04 -1.12 -10.85
CA ARG A 56 7.97 -0.11 -10.92
C ARG A 56 8.40 1.22 -10.31
N ILE A 57 8.95 1.26 -9.10
CA ILE A 57 9.31 2.52 -8.44
C ILE A 57 10.52 3.20 -9.08
N THR A 58 11.42 2.45 -9.74
CA THR A 58 12.63 3.01 -10.36
C THR A 58 12.44 3.39 -11.83
N GLU A 59 11.67 2.61 -12.58
CA GLU A 59 11.57 2.73 -14.04
C GLU A 59 10.31 3.48 -14.49
N THR A 60 9.27 3.57 -13.66
CA THR A 60 8.04 4.28 -14.06
C THR A 60 8.24 5.79 -13.94
N PRO A 61 8.18 6.54 -15.05
CA PRO A 61 8.28 7.99 -15.00
C PRO A 61 7.06 8.59 -14.30
N PHE A 62 7.20 9.79 -13.78
CA PHE A 62 6.07 10.51 -13.21
C PHE A 62 5.11 10.98 -14.31
N ASP A 63 3.86 10.53 -14.28
CA ASP A 63 2.81 10.97 -15.19
C ASP A 63 1.98 12.10 -14.57
N LEU A 64 2.31 13.34 -14.92
CA LEU A 64 1.58 14.53 -14.48
C LEU A 64 0.12 14.53 -14.97
N THR A 65 -0.15 13.97 -16.14
CA THR A 65 -1.51 13.91 -16.72
C THR A 65 -2.39 13.01 -15.87
N ALA A 66 -1.86 11.86 -15.44
CA ALA A 66 -2.56 10.95 -14.55
C ALA A 66 -2.86 11.59 -13.18
N VAL A 67 -1.92 12.36 -12.63
CA VAL A 67 -2.12 13.13 -11.39
C VAL A 67 -3.23 14.16 -11.54
N ILE A 68 -3.19 14.98 -12.60
CA ILE A 68 -4.22 15.99 -12.87
C ILE A 68 -5.60 15.33 -13.03
N LYS A 69 -5.68 14.23 -13.78
CA LYS A 69 -6.92 13.49 -13.96
C LYS A 69 -7.49 12.99 -12.62
N ARG A 70 -6.64 12.39 -11.77
CA ARG A 70 -7.04 11.89 -10.45
C ARG A 70 -7.51 13.02 -9.53
N LEU A 71 -6.82 14.16 -9.54
CA LEU A 71 -7.25 15.34 -8.78
C LEU A 71 -8.59 15.88 -9.28
N ALA A 72 -8.78 15.96 -10.59
CA ALA A 72 -10.03 16.41 -11.19
C ALA A 72 -11.21 15.47 -10.88
N GLU A 73 -10.96 14.17 -10.73
CA GLU A 73 -11.96 13.20 -10.26
C GLU A 73 -12.21 13.36 -8.76
N ALA A 74 -11.17 13.47 -7.95
CA ALA A 74 -11.29 13.60 -6.49
C ALA A 74 -12.03 14.87 -6.04
N ILE A 75 -11.86 16.00 -6.74
CA ILE A 75 -12.54 17.27 -6.43
C ILE A 75 -14.07 17.18 -6.60
N LYS A 76 -14.58 16.18 -7.34
CA LYS A 76 -16.02 15.94 -7.49
C LYS A 76 -16.64 15.28 -6.27
N ASP A 77 -15.85 14.68 -5.39
CA ASP A 77 -16.32 14.07 -4.15
C ASP A 77 -16.55 15.17 -3.09
N GLU A 78 -17.69 15.10 -2.40
CA GLU A 78 -18.03 16.03 -1.32
C GLU A 78 -17.06 15.93 -0.12
N ASN A 79 -16.34 14.81 0.01
CA ASN A 79 -15.36 14.55 1.06
C ASN A 79 -13.91 14.86 0.64
N TYR A 80 -13.71 15.55 -0.49
CA TYR A 80 -12.38 15.93 -0.95
C TYR A 80 -11.58 16.64 0.15
N SER A 81 -10.32 16.22 0.32
CA SER A 81 -9.44 16.68 1.37
C SER A 81 -7.99 16.81 0.89
N LEU A 82 -7.14 17.37 1.74
CA LEU A 82 -5.68 17.40 1.49
C LEU A 82 -5.10 15.97 1.37
N THR A 83 -5.74 14.96 1.96
CA THR A 83 -5.32 13.57 1.83
C THR A 83 -5.46 13.08 0.39
N ASP A 84 -6.49 13.52 -0.34
CA ASP A 84 -6.68 13.18 -1.76
C ASP A 84 -5.59 13.83 -2.63
N PHE A 85 -5.26 15.09 -2.35
CA PHE A 85 -4.15 15.77 -3.01
C PHE A 85 -2.81 15.06 -2.75
N TRP A 86 -2.54 14.72 -1.49
CA TRP A 86 -1.32 14.01 -1.09
C TRP A 86 -1.25 12.60 -1.70
N ALA A 87 -2.37 11.89 -1.81
CA ALA A 87 -2.45 10.59 -2.46
C ALA A 87 -2.17 10.68 -3.97
N ALA A 88 -2.74 11.67 -4.65
CA ALA A 88 -2.51 11.87 -6.08
C ALA A 88 -1.10 12.33 -6.42
N THR A 89 -0.37 12.96 -5.48
CA THR A 89 0.97 13.51 -5.69
C THR A 89 2.05 12.64 -5.05
N VAL A 90 2.22 12.76 -3.73
CA VAL A 90 3.32 12.13 -2.97
C VAL A 90 3.24 10.61 -3.01
N VAL A 91 2.06 10.02 -2.77
CA VAL A 91 1.92 8.56 -2.80
C VAL A 91 2.15 8.04 -4.21
N TYR A 92 1.53 8.66 -5.21
CA TYR A 92 1.76 8.29 -6.61
C TYR A 92 3.23 8.42 -7.00
N GLU A 93 3.92 9.47 -6.57
CA GLU A 93 5.34 9.67 -6.86
C GLU A 93 6.20 8.54 -6.27
N ASN A 94 5.88 8.06 -5.06
CA ASN A 94 6.66 7.05 -4.36
C ASN A 94 6.32 5.61 -4.78
N VAL A 95 5.04 5.30 -5.00
CA VAL A 95 4.58 3.93 -5.31
C VAL A 95 4.49 3.69 -6.82
N LYS A 96 4.40 4.78 -7.60
CA LYS A 96 4.17 4.79 -9.06
C LYS A 96 2.95 3.96 -9.48
N MET A 97 1.98 3.89 -8.59
CA MET A 97 0.76 3.11 -8.73
C MET A 97 -0.44 4.01 -8.47
N ILE A 98 -1.43 3.91 -9.35
CA ILE A 98 -2.77 4.44 -9.11
C ILE A 98 -3.62 3.22 -8.81
N ASP A 99 -3.66 2.83 -7.54
CA ASP A 99 -4.54 1.77 -7.13
C ASP A 99 -5.99 2.26 -7.30
N GLN A 100 -6.70 1.63 -8.24
CA GLN A 100 -8.13 1.83 -8.48
C GLN A 100 -8.96 0.71 -7.83
N SER A 101 -8.31 -0.28 -7.24
CA SER A 101 -8.99 -1.37 -6.55
C SER A 101 -9.41 -0.94 -5.14
N HIS A 102 -10.52 -1.49 -4.66
CA HIS A 102 -10.93 -1.29 -3.29
C HIS A 102 -10.32 -2.37 -2.40
N LEU A 103 -10.12 -2.08 -1.11
CA LEU A 103 -9.69 -3.08 -0.12
C LEU A 103 -10.64 -4.28 -0.05
N SER A 104 -11.91 -4.11 -0.42
CA SER A 104 -12.90 -5.18 -0.53
C SER A 104 -12.59 -6.19 -1.64
N ASP A 105 -11.83 -5.77 -2.65
CA ASP A 105 -11.49 -6.59 -3.82
C ASP A 105 -10.26 -7.46 -3.55
N THR A 106 -9.51 -7.18 -2.48
CA THR A 106 -8.32 -7.93 -2.08
C THR A 106 -8.71 -9.33 -1.59
N LYS A 107 -8.67 -10.31 -2.49
CA LYS A 107 -8.72 -11.74 -2.13
C LYS A 107 -7.34 -12.19 -1.67
N VAL A 108 -7.20 -12.40 -0.37
CA VAL A 108 -5.94 -12.85 0.24
C VAL A 108 -5.84 -14.37 0.09
N ASP A 109 -4.83 -14.83 -0.66
CA ASP A 109 -4.50 -16.25 -0.72
C ASP A 109 -4.02 -16.74 0.67
N PRO A 110 -4.45 -17.94 1.14
CA PRO A 110 -4.03 -18.49 2.42
C PRO A 110 -2.52 -18.63 2.62
N ILE A 111 -1.74 -18.65 1.53
CA ILE A 111 -0.28 -18.71 1.56
C ILE A 111 0.31 -17.38 2.05
N ASN A 112 -0.38 -16.26 1.81
CA ASN A 112 0.07 -14.96 2.27
C ASN A 112 -0.37 -14.67 3.72
N PRO A 113 0.45 -13.96 4.51
CA PRO A 113 0.00 -13.37 5.76
C PRO A 113 -1.23 -12.49 5.54
N TYR A 114 -2.15 -12.45 6.50
CA TYR A 114 -3.33 -11.59 6.38
C TYR A 114 -2.95 -10.11 6.59
N PRO A 115 -3.28 -9.20 5.66
CA PRO A 115 -2.85 -7.80 5.72
C PRO A 115 -3.75 -7.00 6.67
N ILE A 116 -3.13 -6.28 7.62
CA ILE A 116 -3.84 -5.39 8.55
C ILE A 116 -3.32 -3.96 8.35
N TYR A 117 -4.18 -3.11 7.79
CA TYR A 117 -3.91 -1.68 7.63
C TYR A 117 -4.55 -0.90 8.78
N THR A 118 -3.85 0.11 9.27
CA THR A 118 -4.33 0.89 10.44
C THR A 118 -4.30 2.38 10.17
N VAL A 119 -5.32 3.07 10.70
CA VAL A 119 -5.48 4.53 10.67
C VAL A 119 -6.03 4.98 12.02
N ASN A 120 -5.71 6.21 12.43
CA ASN A 120 -6.18 6.77 13.69
C ASN A 120 -7.34 7.75 13.45
N ASP A 121 -8.48 7.51 14.08
CA ASP A 121 -9.61 8.43 14.08
C ASP A 121 -9.55 9.36 15.31
N GLN A 122 -9.26 10.65 15.06
CA GLN A 122 -9.22 11.66 16.12
C GLN A 122 -10.61 12.18 16.52
N GLY A 123 -11.66 11.91 15.74
CA GLY A 123 -13.04 12.36 15.99
C GLY A 123 -13.72 11.66 17.18
N LEU A 124 -13.33 10.43 17.47
CA LEU A 124 -13.89 9.64 18.58
C LEU A 124 -13.48 10.15 19.97
N LYS A 125 -12.32 10.81 20.10
CA LYS A 125 -11.82 11.35 21.38
C LYS A 125 -12.69 12.48 21.94
N LYS A 126 -13.52 13.13 21.12
CA LYS A 126 -14.35 14.28 21.54
C LYS A 126 -15.70 13.89 22.16
N LYS A 127 -16.12 12.62 22.09
CA LYS A 127 -17.42 12.16 22.65
C LYS A 127 -17.35 11.62 24.08
N GLY A 128 -16.18 11.59 24.71
CA GLY A 128 -15.98 10.96 26.03
C GLY A 128 -15.91 11.90 27.23
N HIS A 129 -16.11 13.21 27.07
CA HIS A 129 -16.10 14.18 28.20
C HIS A 129 -17.27 15.16 28.06
N LYS A 130 -18.44 14.75 28.52
CA LYS A 130 -19.52 15.63 29.00
C LYS A 130 -20.20 14.96 30.18
#